data_AF-A0A2R6NX38-F1
#
_entry.id   AF-A0A2R6NX38-F1
#
_cell.length_a   1.000
_cell.length_b   1.000
_cell.length_c   1.000
_cell.angle_alpha   90.00
_cell.angle_beta   90.00
_cell.angle_gamma   90.00
#
_symmetry.space_group_name_H-M   'P 1'
#
loop_
_entity.id
_entity.type
_entity.pdbx_description
1 polymer ?
#
loop_
_entity_poly.entity_id
_entity_poly.type
_entity_poly.pdbx_seq_one_letter_code
_entity_poly.pdbx_strand_id
1 'polypeptide(L)'
;MPTYPDNPLPSRQLSLIQFVQEAKRLVSIADDAEDNSGIVAFVKFVLAGRLHNDDDERELRVFVNARQETRRPAEETVTQRGDFDSIIGITRTLPFSSAIAAIPDGCTVSLHLIPNILFGEVEKQQQTLLFFPRLYRKQEKVLLSQHHLKLIYNRCMRPALEATVPERMSHWPHDYESAMLRGRDAQNRLHFQAENIPQYALSDFCDRFLLELDKHEAFKDAFFCHEVRGVKNASVHDPHNEEDRALAFDEATRWIDSGKINPSDWYIDAALEVHSPGMVWHWLETARPELIKTALPSVPAERAAAAANSTKVYVDHCAQLYDLAGFRLETPAIGKLDKIKYINVYTTDKTSSYALHKNCFCRHRASELLPKGMERLLKDVEDMSRVFGQCSGAGDPDADLMEVQEGCARFEVRVRLDKALDTLKVLPERILRNGLICYPAEVWW
;
A
#
# COMPACT_ATOMS: atom_id res chain seq x y z
N MET A 1 -38.41 -21.96 -20.27
CA MET A 1 -37.93 -20.55 -20.19
C MET A 1 -36.45 -20.58 -19.83
N PRO A 2 -35.64 -19.57 -20.19
CA PRO A 2 -34.32 -19.42 -19.57
C PRO A 2 -34.48 -19.32 -18.05
N THR A 3 -33.64 -20.02 -17.30
CA THR A 3 -33.62 -19.94 -15.83
C THR A 3 -33.09 -18.58 -15.41
N TYR A 4 -33.88 -17.80 -14.68
CA TYR A 4 -33.44 -16.49 -14.19
C TYR A 4 -32.27 -16.66 -13.20
N PRO A 5 -31.29 -15.73 -13.16
CA PRO A 5 -30.14 -15.82 -12.27
C PRO A 5 -30.54 -16.09 -10.81
N ASP A 6 -31.65 -15.50 -10.36
CA ASP A 6 -32.16 -15.54 -8.99
C ASP A 6 -33.16 -16.68 -8.71
N ASN A 7 -33.34 -17.64 -9.64
CA ASN A 7 -34.21 -18.79 -9.42
C ASN A 7 -33.85 -19.51 -8.10
N PRO A 8 -34.85 -19.88 -7.26
CA PRO A 8 -34.62 -20.71 -6.09
C PRO A 8 -34.24 -22.13 -6.53
N LEU A 9 -33.06 -22.56 -6.11
CA LEU A 9 -32.50 -23.90 -6.35
C LEU A 9 -32.05 -24.49 -5.01
N PRO A 10 -31.98 -25.83 -4.86
CA PRO A 10 -31.37 -26.45 -3.69
C PRO A 10 -29.92 -25.96 -3.53
N SER A 11 -29.51 -25.64 -2.31
CA SER A 11 -28.17 -25.12 -2.04
C SER A 11 -27.17 -26.23 -1.73
N ARG A 12 -25.96 -26.10 -2.27
CA ARG A 12 -24.79 -26.92 -1.96
C ARG A 12 -23.66 -25.98 -1.53
N GLN A 13 -23.08 -26.25 -0.37
CA GLN A 13 -21.90 -25.53 0.11
C GLN A 13 -20.65 -26.31 -0.29
N LEU A 14 -19.61 -25.61 -0.77
CA LEU A 14 -18.30 -26.17 -1.08
C LEU A 14 -17.22 -25.44 -0.27
N SER A 15 -16.14 -26.13 0.09
CA SER A 15 -14.87 -25.46 0.45
C SER A 15 -14.25 -24.80 -0.79
N LEU A 16 -13.28 -23.89 -0.59
CA LEU A 16 -12.51 -23.33 -1.71
C LEU A 16 -11.78 -24.43 -2.50
N ILE A 17 -11.24 -25.43 -1.80
CA ILE A 17 -10.59 -26.60 -2.40
C ILE A 17 -11.57 -27.37 -3.30
N GLN A 18 -12.76 -27.69 -2.79
CA GLN A 18 -13.81 -28.38 -3.57
C GLN A 18 -14.29 -27.54 -4.77
N PHE A 19 -14.39 -26.22 -4.60
CA PHE A 19 -14.77 -25.30 -5.69
C PHE A 19 -13.72 -25.30 -6.81
N VAL A 20 -12.43 -25.23 -6.47
CA VAL A 20 -11.34 -25.29 -7.46
C VAL A 20 -11.24 -26.67 -8.11
N GLN A 21 -11.45 -27.75 -7.37
CA GLN A 21 -11.49 -29.12 -7.92
C GLN A 21 -12.64 -29.30 -8.93
N GLU A 22 -13.84 -28.83 -8.60
CA GLU A 22 -14.99 -28.89 -9.49
C GLU A 22 -14.82 -27.96 -10.69
N ALA A 23 -14.23 -26.78 -10.51
CA ALA A 23 -13.86 -25.88 -11.61
C ALA A 23 -12.86 -26.55 -12.58
N LYS A 24 -11.78 -27.16 -12.06
CA LYS A 24 -10.80 -27.92 -12.86
C LYS A 24 -11.48 -29.08 -13.60
N ARG A 25 -12.39 -29.84 -12.95
CA ARG A 25 -13.19 -30.90 -13.60
C ARG A 25 -14.01 -30.39 -14.80
N LEU A 26 -14.69 -29.25 -14.63
CA LEU A 26 -15.54 -28.67 -15.68
C LEU A 26 -14.72 -28.11 -16.86
N VAL A 27 -13.48 -27.67 -16.64
CA VAL A 27 -12.54 -27.31 -17.73
C VAL A 27 -12.09 -28.54 -18.50
N SER A 28 -11.67 -29.63 -17.84
CA SER A 28 -11.25 -30.84 -18.57
C SER A 28 -12.38 -31.44 -19.43
N ILE A 29 -13.63 -31.39 -18.94
CA ILE A 29 -14.81 -31.77 -19.74
C ILE A 29 -15.04 -30.82 -20.93
N ALA A 30 -14.60 -29.56 -20.85
CA ALA A 30 -14.68 -28.61 -21.95
C ALA A 30 -13.66 -28.89 -23.05
N ASP A 31 -12.43 -29.30 -22.67
CA ASP A 31 -11.36 -29.63 -23.62
C ASP A 31 -11.68 -30.91 -24.42
N ASP A 32 -12.40 -31.87 -23.82
CA ASP A 32 -12.87 -33.11 -24.46
C ASP A 32 -14.15 -32.95 -25.32
N ALA A 33 -14.84 -31.80 -25.29
CA ALA A 33 -16.20 -31.65 -25.85
C ALA A 33 -16.30 -30.75 -27.10
N GLU A 34 -16.66 -31.34 -28.24
CA GLU A 34 -16.82 -30.63 -29.54
C GLU A 34 -17.84 -29.47 -29.53
N ASP A 35 -18.79 -29.45 -28.58
CA ASP A 35 -19.94 -28.52 -28.57
C ASP A 35 -19.79 -27.30 -27.63
N ASN A 36 -18.66 -27.16 -26.94
CA ASN A 36 -18.39 -26.15 -25.90
C ASN A 36 -19.29 -26.26 -24.63
N SER A 37 -20.03 -27.36 -24.44
CA SER A 37 -20.92 -27.54 -23.29
C SER A 37 -20.19 -27.42 -21.95
N GLY A 38 -18.98 -27.97 -21.83
CA GLY A 38 -18.11 -27.82 -20.66
C GLY A 38 -17.75 -26.35 -20.36
N ILE A 39 -17.43 -25.53 -21.36
CA ILE A 39 -17.17 -24.09 -21.17
C ILE A 39 -18.42 -23.40 -20.60
N VAL A 40 -19.60 -23.71 -21.16
CA VAL A 40 -20.87 -23.16 -20.67
C VAL A 40 -21.20 -23.63 -19.25
N ALA A 41 -20.84 -24.86 -18.87
CA ALA A 41 -20.98 -25.37 -17.51
C ALA A 41 -20.02 -24.68 -16.54
N PHE A 42 -18.73 -24.58 -16.88
CA PHE A 42 -17.71 -23.85 -16.11
C PHE A 42 -18.10 -22.38 -15.87
N VAL A 43 -18.53 -21.66 -16.91
CA VAL A 43 -18.95 -20.25 -16.80
C VAL A 43 -20.18 -20.10 -15.88
N LYS A 44 -21.16 -21.01 -15.95
CA LYS A 44 -22.31 -21.03 -15.02
C LYS A 44 -21.89 -21.35 -13.58
N PHE A 45 -20.96 -22.28 -13.40
CA PHE A 45 -20.43 -22.66 -12.09
C PHE A 45 -19.71 -21.50 -11.43
N VAL A 46 -18.68 -20.95 -12.10
CA VAL A 46 -17.80 -19.92 -11.54
C VAL A 46 -18.49 -18.56 -11.40
N LEU A 47 -19.25 -18.10 -12.40
CA LEU A 47 -19.80 -16.73 -12.41
C LEU A 47 -21.24 -16.62 -11.87
N ALA A 48 -21.99 -17.72 -11.77
CA ALA A 48 -23.39 -17.70 -11.31
C ALA A 48 -23.70 -18.69 -10.17
N GLY A 49 -22.69 -19.45 -9.70
CA GLY A 49 -22.84 -20.43 -8.64
C GLY A 49 -23.81 -21.55 -9.03
N ARG A 50 -23.72 -22.08 -10.25
CA ARG A 50 -24.67 -23.08 -10.79
C ARG A 50 -23.95 -24.36 -11.21
N LEU A 51 -24.26 -25.46 -10.54
CA LEU A 51 -23.76 -26.79 -10.86
C LEU A 51 -24.94 -27.68 -11.31
N HIS A 52 -24.76 -28.44 -12.39
CA HIS A 52 -25.67 -29.55 -12.69
C HIS A 52 -25.20 -30.78 -11.91
N ASN A 53 -26.14 -31.52 -11.34
CA ASN A 53 -25.87 -32.73 -10.58
C ASN A 53 -26.28 -33.96 -11.41
N ASP A 54 -25.29 -34.65 -11.96
CA ASP A 54 -25.48 -35.76 -12.90
C ASP A 54 -26.24 -36.95 -12.26
N ASP A 55 -26.20 -37.09 -10.92
CA ASP A 55 -26.88 -38.15 -10.16
C ASP A 55 -28.41 -37.98 -10.03
N ASP A 56 -28.94 -36.75 -10.09
CA ASP A 56 -30.39 -36.49 -9.93
C ASP A 56 -31.00 -35.50 -10.95
N GLU A 57 -30.24 -35.16 -11.99
CA GLU A 57 -30.57 -34.23 -13.10
C GLU A 57 -30.95 -32.81 -12.64
N ARG A 58 -30.56 -32.37 -11.43
CA ARG A 58 -30.94 -31.05 -10.89
C ARG A 58 -29.87 -29.98 -11.06
N GLU A 59 -30.31 -28.73 -11.18
CA GLU A 59 -29.46 -27.55 -11.04
C GLU A 59 -29.38 -27.15 -9.57
N LEU A 60 -28.17 -27.02 -9.03
CA LEU A 60 -27.87 -26.65 -7.64
C LEU A 60 -27.30 -25.24 -7.56
N ARG A 61 -27.62 -24.52 -6.47
CA ARG A 61 -26.93 -23.27 -6.11
C ARG A 61 -25.69 -23.58 -5.29
N VAL A 62 -24.52 -23.28 -5.84
CA VAL A 62 -23.23 -23.39 -5.17
C VAL A 62 -22.93 -22.13 -4.36
N PHE A 63 -22.53 -22.32 -3.11
CA PHE A 63 -21.95 -21.28 -2.26
C PHE A 63 -20.56 -21.72 -1.78
N VAL A 64 -19.55 -20.88 -1.97
CA VAL A 64 -18.19 -21.14 -1.47
C VAL A 64 -18.09 -20.68 -0.02
N ASN A 65 -17.80 -21.59 0.89
CA ASN A 65 -17.49 -21.29 2.29
C ASN A 65 -15.97 -21.26 2.46
N ALA A 66 -15.43 -20.04 2.61
CA ALA A 66 -14.00 -19.81 2.78
C ALA A 66 -13.43 -20.50 4.02
N ARG A 67 -14.25 -20.77 5.04
CA ARG A 67 -13.85 -21.40 6.32
C ARG A 67 -13.94 -22.93 6.33
N GLN A 68 -14.46 -23.56 5.29
CA GLN A 68 -14.63 -25.02 5.22
C GLN A 68 -13.33 -25.72 4.80
N GLU A 69 -13.01 -26.84 5.48
CA GLU A 69 -11.89 -27.76 5.17
C GLU A 69 -10.47 -27.18 5.17
N THR A 70 -10.28 -25.91 5.54
CA THR A 70 -8.96 -25.29 5.64
C THR A 70 -8.11 -25.96 6.72
N ARG A 71 -7.02 -26.59 6.32
CA ARG A 71 -6.01 -27.12 7.24
C ARG A 71 -5.03 -26.00 7.58
N ARG A 72 -4.92 -25.66 8.87
CA ARG A 72 -3.79 -24.88 9.37
C ARG A 72 -2.51 -25.69 9.15
N PRO A 73 -1.41 -25.11 8.68
CA PRO A 73 -0.13 -25.80 8.62
C PRO A 73 0.38 -26.08 10.05
N ALA A 74 1.41 -26.91 10.17
CA ALA A 74 1.99 -27.28 11.47
C ALA A 74 2.53 -26.02 12.18
N GLU A 75 2.39 -25.94 13.51
CA GLU A 75 2.61 -24.68 14.23
C GLU A 75 4.08 -24.22 14.17
N GLU A 76 5.02 -25.17 14.03
CA GLU A 76 6.44 -24.96 13.78
C GLU A 76 6.79 -24.35 12.41
N THR A 77 5.86 -24.34 11.44
CA THR A 77 6.05 -23.71 10.12
C THR A 77 5.45 -22.30 10.04
N VAL A 78 4.68 -21.88 11.05
CA VAL A 78 4.04 -20.56 11.10
C VAL A 78 5.00 -19.54 11.69
N THR A 79 5.65 -18.75 10.84
CA THR A 79 6.57 -17.69 11.25
C THR A 79 5.85 -16.34 11.38
N GLN A 80 6.12 -15.62 12.46
CA GLN A 80 5.87 -14.17 12.53
C GLN A 80 7.15 -13.40 12.16
N ARG A 81 7.01 -12.25 11.51
CA ARG A 81 8.12 -11.31 11.22
C ARG A 81 7.67 -9.88 11.49
N GLY A 82 8.54 -9.06 12.06
CA GLY A 82 8.33 -7.60 12.14
C GLY A 82 9.03 -6.87 11.00
N ASP A 83 8.52 -5.69 10.61
CA ASP A 83 9.07 -4.84 9.54
C ASP A 83 8.71 -3.36 9.81
N PHE A 84 9.62 -2.43 9.51
CA PHE A 84 9.38 -0.98 9.54
C PHE A 84 9.45 -0.41 8.10
N ASP A 85 8.29 -0.11 7.52
CA ASP A 85 8.13 0.16 6.08
C ASP A 85 8.48 1.59 5.65
N SER A 86 7.77 2.56 6.24
CA SER A 86 7.80 3.95 5.81
C SER A 86 7.83 4.89 7.00
N ILE A 87 8.58 5.98 6.87
CA ILE A 87 8.71 7.03 7.89
C ILE A 87 8.24 8.34 7.28
N ILE A 88 7.32 9.03 7.97
CA ILE A 88 6.82 10.35 7.59
C ILE A 88 7.10 11.39 8.68
N GLY A 89 7.72 12.50 8.29
CA GLY A 89 8.35 13.45 9.22
C GLY A 89 8.02 14.91 8.99
N ILE A 90 7.90 15.68 10.08
CA ILE A 90 7.44 17.08 10.13
C ILE A 90 8.12 17.86 11.30
N THR A 91 9.37 18.34 11.15
CA THR A 91 10.08 19.29 12.08
C THR A 91 9.85 20.78 11.70
N ARG A 92 10.73 21.78 11.97
CA ARG A 92 10.96 22.96 11.06
C ARG A 92 12.33 22.96 10.36
N THR A 93 13.23 22.08 10.79
CA THR A 93 14.67 22.14 10.56
C THR A 93 15.19 20.79 10.07
N LEU A 94 16.23 20.80 9.22
CA LEU A 94 16.69 19.65 8.43
C LEU A 94 17.34 18.53 9.29
N PRO A 95 16.70 17.35 9.51
CA PRO A 95 17.11 16.45 10.57
C PRO A 95 17.45 15.07 10.02
N PHE A 96 18.06 15.01 8.84
CA PHE A 96 18.70 13.79 8.36
C PHE A 96 20.17 13.79 8.78
N SER A 97 20.77 12.61 8.86
CA SER A 97 22.23 12.45 8.86
C SER A 97 22.82 12.92 7.51
N SER A 98 21.99 12.92 6.46
CA SER A 98 22.16 13.68 5.19
C SER A 98 21.35 15.01 5.19
N ALA A 99 20.31 15.18 4.36
CA ALA A 99 19.72 16.49 4.01
C ALA A 99 18.17 16.62 4.11
N ILE A 100 17.64 17.73 4.70
CA ILE A 100 16.30 18.43 4.49
C ILE A 100 15.13 18.36 5.57
N ALA A 101 14.31 19.45 5.85
CA ALA A 101 12.96 19.67 6.56
C ALA A 101 12.56 21.15 6.99
N ALA A 102 11.45 21.63 7.64
CA ALA A 102 9.96 21.39 7.70
C ALA A 102 9.05 22.64 8.15
N ILE A 103 8.09 22.56 9.13
CA ILE A 103 7.04 23.53 9.68
C ILE A 103 7.12 23.93 11.21
N PRO A 104 6.31 24.87 11.77
CA PRO A 104 5.11 24.39 12.50
C PRO A 104 3.78 25.18 12.32
N ASP A 105 2.70 24.43 12.57
CA ASP A 105 1.34 24.75 13.08
C ASP A 105 0.34 25.68 12.34
N GLY A 106 -0.96 25.33 12.44
CA GLY A 106 -2.11 26.13 11.99
C GLY A 106 -3.16 25.39 11.15
N CYS A 107 -4.28 25.00 11.78
CA CYS A 107 -5.46 24.32 11.18
C CYS A 107 -5.24 22.90 10.61
N THR A 108 -6.20 21.99 10.88
CA THR A 108 -6.09 20.58 10.44
C THR A 108 -6.54 20.41 8.98
N VAL A 109 -5.59 20.44 8.05
CA VAL A 109 -5.80 20.16 6.63
C VAL A 109 -4.98 18.93 6.22
N SER A 110 -5.59 18.00 5.48
CA SER A 110 -4.88 16.82 4.96
C SER A 110 -3.80 17.25 3.97
N LEU A 111 -2.54 16.83 4.19
CA LEU A 111 -1.37 17.28 3.42
C LEU A 111 -1.59 17.23 1.90
N HIS A 112 -2.19 16.16 1.37
CA HIS A 112 -2.44 15.98 -0.08
C HIS A 112 -3.35 17.06 -0.72
N LEU A 113 -3.98 17.94 0.07
CA LEU A 113 -4.77 19.09 -0.39
C LEU A 113 -3.97 20.40 -0.39
N ILE A 114 -2.87 20.48 0.35
CA ILE A 114 -2.00 21.66 0.41
C ILE A 114 -1.07 21.63 -0.82
N PRO A 115 -0.97 22.73 -1.60
CA PRO A 115 -0.10 22.77 -2.78
C PRO A 115 1.36 22.54 -2.41
N ASN A 116 2.06 21.73 -3.20
CA ASN A 116 3.44 21.33 -2.94
C ASN A 116 4.23 21.04 -4.21
N ILE A 117 5.55 20.95 -4.06
CA ILE A 117 6.51 20.48 -5.06
C ILE A 117 7.44 19.43 -4.45
N LEU A 118 7.95 18.51 -5.26
CA LEU A 118 9.17 17.78 -4.91
C LEU A 118 10.31 18.79 -4.80
N PHE A 119 10.96 18.86 -3.65
CA PHE A 119 12.05 19.78 -3.40
C PHE A 119 13.42 19.12 -3.61
N GLY A 120 13.55 17.85 -3.21
CA GLY A 120 14.78 17.08 -3.34
C GLY A 120 14.57 15.64 -2.92
N GLU A 121 15.47 14.78 -3.38
CA GLU A 121 15.50 13.34 -3.09
C GLU A 121 16.84 13.00 -2.42
N VAL A 122 16.85 12.01 -1.52
CA VAL A 122 18.07 11.42 -0.98
C VAL A 122 18.10 9.95 -1.38
N GLU A 123 19.10 9.62 -2.22
CA GLU A 123 19.17 8.35 -2.95
C GLU A 123 17.87 8.03 -3.69
N LYS A 124 17.40 6.76 -3.68
CA LYS A 124 16.14 6.34 -4.31
C LYS A 124 14.99 6.14 -3.30
N GLN A 125 15.26 6.32 -2.00
CA GLN A 125 14.38 5.90 -0.92
C GLN A 125 13.76 7.08 -0.14
N GLN A 126 14.20 8.30 -0.38
CA GLN A 126 13.68 9.46 0.36
C GLN A 126 13.28 10.58 -0.59
N GLN A 127 12.09 11.12 -0.37
CA GLN A 127 11.64 12.36 -1.01
C GLN A 127 11.30 13.41 0.04
N THR A 128 11.65 14.66 -0.25
CA THR A 128 11.10 15.82 0.45
C THR A 128 10.12 16.56 -0.45
N LEU A 129 8.94 16.83 0.08
CA LEU A 129 7.96 17.73 -0.51
C LEU A 129 8.02 19.10 0.21
N LEU A 130 8.10 20.21 -0.54
CA LEU A 130 7.92 21.57 -0.02
C LEU A 130 6.47 22.00 -0.28
N PHE A 131 5.73 22.27 0.79
CA PHE A 131 4.34 22.68 0.87
C PHE A 131 4.18 24.19 1.07
N PHE A 132 3.07 24.74 0.59
CA PHE A 132 2.76 26.17 0.61
C PHE A 132 1.35 26.42 1.20
N PRO A 133 1.22 26.58 2.53
CA PRO A 133 -0.08 26.71 3.20
C PRO A 133 -0.94 27.87 2.69
N ARG A 134 -0.31 28.99 2.38
CA ARG A 134 -0.98 30.20 1.87
C ARG A 134 -1.59 30.04 0.48
N LEU A 135 -1.23 28.99 -0.26
CA LEU A 135 -1.87 28.61 -1.53
C LEU A 135 -3.04 27.64 -1.34
N TYR A 136 -3.25 27.08 -0.15
CA TYR A 136 -4.38 26.19 0.11
C TYR A 136 -5.72 26.92 -0.03
N ARG A 137 -6.66 26.28 -0.72
CA ARG A 137 -8.05 26.73 -0.82
C ARG A 137 -8.99 25.57 -0.58
N LYS A 138 -9.99 25.78 0.25
CA LYS A 138 -10.97 24.75 0.60
C LYS A 138 -11.73 24.30 -0.67
N GLN A 139 -11.74 22.99 -0.91
CA GLN A 139 -12.37 22.33 -2.07
C GLN A 139 -11.75 22.60 -3.46
N GLU A 140 -10.68 23.40 -3.58
CA GLU A 140 -9.92 23.55 -4.84
C GLU A 140 -8.61 22.76 -4.79
N LYS A 141 -8.34 21.90 -5.79
CA LYS A 141 -6.98 21.33 -5.98
C LYS A 141 -6.08 22.36 -6.65
N VAL A 142 -5.59 23.31 -5.86
CA VAL A 142 -4.64 24.33 -6.33
C VAL A 142 -3.29 23.64 -6.64
N LEU A 143 -2.77 23.89 -7.85
CA LEU A 143 -1.41 23.51 -8.25
C LEU A 143 -0.55 24.79 -8.32
N LEU A 144 0.77 24.65 -8.14
CA LEU A 144 1.68 25.77 -8.37
C LEU A 144 1.69 26.14 -9.85
N SER A 145 1.51 27.43 -10.14
CA SER A 145 1.62 27.95 -11.49
C SER A 145 3.09 28.03 -11.91
N GLN A 146 3.35 28.06 -13.23
CA GLN A 146 4.70 28.34 -13.75
C GLN A 146 5.26 29.67 -13.22
N HIS A 147 4.39 30.66 -12.95
CA HIS A 147 4.78 31.91 -12.28
C HIS A 147 5.27 31.67 -10.84
N HIS A 148 4.60 30.81 -10.07
CA HIS A 148 5.06 30.47 -8.71
C HIS A 148 6.41 29.76 -8.74
N LEU A 149 6.57 28.75 -9.61
CA LEU A 149 7.83 28.00 -9.75
C LEU A 149 9.00 28.91 -10.16
N LYS A 150 8.77 29.82 -11.11
CA LYS A 150 9.74 30.85 -11.52
C LYS A 150 10.11 31.79 -10.37
N LEU A 151 9.16 32.16 -9.52
CA LEU A 151 9.41 33.01 -8.36
C LEU A 151 10.21 32.27 -7.28
N ILE A 152 9.84 31.03 -6.95
CA ILE A 152 10.56 30.17 -6.01
C ILE A 152 12.02 30.00 -6.45
N TYR A 153 12.27 29.66 -7.72
CA TYR A 153 13.64 29.51 -8.23
C TYR A 153 14.41 30.84 -8.23
N ASN A 154 13.90 31.88 -8.92
CA ASN A 154 14.64 33.10 -9.19
C ASN A 154 14.78 34.03 -7.98
N ARG A 155 13.84 34.00 -7.02
CA ARG A 155 13.81 34.93 -5.87
C ARG A 155 14.08 34.28 -4.53
N CYS A 156 13.91 32.97 -4.39
CA CYS A 156 14.05 32.30 -3.11
C CYS A 156 15.23 31.31 -3.12
N MET A 157 15.20 30.31 -4.00
CA MET A 157 16.18 29.22 -4.02
C MET A 157 17.56 29.70 -4.50
N ARG A 158 17.63 30.40 -5.64
CA ARG A 158 18.91 30.88 -6.18
C ARG A 158 19.62 31.87 -5.25
N PRO A 159 18.96 32.89 -4.65
CA PRO A 159 19.60 33.78 -3.67
C PRO A 159 20.00 33.09 -2.35
N ALA A 160 19.31 32.02 -1.95
CA ALA A 160 19.72 31.21 -0.80
C ALA A 160 20.99 30.40 -1.10
N LEU A 161 21.07 29.74 -2.27
CA LEU A 161 22.28 29.05 -2.73
C LEU A 161 23.47 30.01 -2.86
N GLU A 162 23.26 31.19 -3.43
CA GLU A 162 24.31 32.21 -3.61
C GLU A 162 24.86 32.73 -2.28
N ALA A 163 24.06 32.69 -1.21
CA ALA A 163 24.46 33.10 0.13
C ALA A 163 25.19 32.01 0.94
N THR A 164 25.12 30.73 0.57
CA THR A 164 25.62 29.61 1.38
C THR A 164 26.57 28.65 0.67
N VAL A 165 26.52 28.58 -0.67
CA VAL A 165 27.46 27.83 -1.54
C VAL A 165 27.86 28.65 -2.77
N PRO A 166 28.36 29.89 -2.60
CA PRO A 166 28.70 30.79 -3.70
C PRO A 166 29.68 30.17 -4.71
N GLU A 167 30.60 29.31 -4.26
CA GLU A 167 31.58 28.61 -5.09
C GLU A 167 30.97 27.57 -6.04
N ARG A 168 29.73 27.14 -5.80
CA ARG A 168 28.98 26.19 -6.66
C ARG A 168 28.03 26.86 -7.65
N MET A 169 27.86 28.18 -7.58
CA MET A 169 26.85 28.92 -8.39
C MET A 169 27.09 28.89 -9.91
N SER A 170 28.27 28.44 -10.34
CA SER A 170 28.63 28.12 -11.72
C SER A 170 27.90 26.90 -12.31
N HIS A 171 27.50 25.94 -11.46
CA HIS A 171 26.81 24.72 -11.88
C HIS A 171 25.28 24.89 -11.95
N TRP A 172 24.73 25.84 -11.18
CA TRP A 172 23.30 26.10 -11.10
C TRP A 172 22.81 27.03 -12.23
N PRO A 173 21.78 26.64 -13.01
CA PRO A 173 21.23 27.48 -14.09
C PRO A 173 20.89 28.89 -13.63
N HIS A 174 21.19 29.88 -14.49
CA HIS A 174 21.08 31.31 -14.15
C HIS A 174 19.68 31.70 -13.68
N ASP A 175 18.65 31.16 -14.31
CA ASP A 175 17.25 31.39 -13.95
C ASP A 175 16.37 30.15 -14.26
N TYR A 176 15.10 30.22 -13.88
CA TYR A 176 14.10 29.17 -14.11
C TYR A 176 13.92 28.81 -15.59
N GLU A 177 13.95 29.78 -16.52
CA GLU A 177 13.82 29.48 -17.95
C GLU A 177 15.03 28.69 -18.44
N SER A 178 16.24 29.07 -18.01
CA SER A 178 17.48 28.33 -18.27
C SER A 178 17.42 26.89 -17.70
N ALA A 179 16.88 26.70 -16.50
CA ALA A 179 16.67 25.39 -15.90
C ALA A 179 15.65 24.55 -16.69
N MET A 180 14.52 25.14 -17.08
CA MET A 180 13.46 24.49 -17.86
C MET A 180 13.85 24.22 -19.32
N LEU A 181 14.86 24.90 -19.85
CA LEU A 181 15.49 24.61 -21.15
C LEU A 181 16.54 23.49 -21.03
N ARG A 182 17.42 23.54 -20.02
CA ARG A 182 18.39 22.46 -19.72
C ARG A 182 17.67 21.12 -19.47
N GLY A 183 16.50 21.17 -18.84
CA GLY A 183 15.69 20.00 -18.50
C GLY A 183 14.78 19.48 -19.61
N ARG A 184 15.01 19.77 -20.91
CA ARG A 184 14.19 19.26 -22.02
C ARG A 184 15.00 18.49 -23.05
N ASP A 185 14.43 17.38 -23.56
CA ASP A 185 14.97 16.67 -24.72
C ASP A 185 14.49 17.26 -26.06
N ALA A 186 15.01 16.72 -27.17
CA ALA A 186 14.63 17.11 -28.53
C ALA A 186 13.17 16.78 -28.90
N GLN A 187 12.47 16.00 -28.07
CA GLN A 187 11.04 15.70 -28.17
C GLN A 187 10.21 16.53 -27.16
N ASN A 188 10.81 17.54 -26.54
CA ASN A 188 10.23 18.44 -25.55
C ASN A 188 9.67 17.71 -24.30
N ARG A 189 10.20 16.53 -23.98
CA ARG A 189 9.94 15.82 -22.71
C ARG A 189 10.85 16.37 -21.63
N LEU A 190 10.39 16.34 -20.38
CA LEU A 190 11.13 16.88 -19.24
C LEU A 190 12.03 15.82 -18.60
N HIS A 191 13.31 16.13 -18.49
CA HIS A 191 14.34 15.33 -17.83
C HIS A 191 15.06 16.22 -16.82
N PHE A 192 14.59 16.22 -15.57
CA PHE A 192 15.18 17.06 -14.53
C PHE A 192 16.50 16.46 -14.03
N GLN A 193 17.59 17.22 -14.17
CA GLN A 193 18.87 16.90 -13.55
C GLN A 193 18.93 17.53 -12.16
N ALA A 194 19.23 16.72 -11.13
CA ALA A 194 19.46 17.21 -9.77
C ALA A 194 20.88 17.79 -9.63
N GLU A 195 21.02 18.83 -8.83
CA GLU A 195 22.29 19.45 -8.45
C GLU A 195 22.43 19.39 -6.92
N ASN A 196 23.56 18.87 -6.41
CA ASN A 196 23.67 18.50 -5.00
C ASN A 196 24.16 19.66 -4.11
N ILE A 197 23.33 20.02 -3.11
CA ILE A 197 23.71 20.92 -2.01
C ILE A 197 24.56 20.12 -1.00
N PRO A 198 25.73 20.62 -0.55
CA PRO A 198 26.61 19.91 0.40
C PRO A 198 25.99 19.75 1.79
N GLN A 199 26.22 18.58 2.42
CA GLN A 199 25.79 18.24 3.80
C GLN A 199 26.03 19.37 4.81
N TYR A 200 27.20 20.02 4.77
CA TYR A 200 27.59 21.07 5.71
C TYR A 200 26.85 22.39 5.53
N ALA A 201 26.35 22.72 4.33
CA ALA A 201 25.75 24.01 4.00
C ALA A 201 24.22 24.01 4.11
N LEU A 202 23.63 22.86 4.38
CA LEU A 202 22.20 22.61 4.20
C LEU A 202 21.32 23.31 5.24
N SER A 203 21.72 23.38 6.51
CA SER A 203 20.96 24.09 7.55
C SER A 203 20.83 25.57 7.17
N ASP A 204 21.97 26.25 7.01
CA ASP A 204 22.08 27.65 6.59
C ASP A 204 21.33 27.91 5.28
N PHE A 205 21.45 27.02 4.30
CA PHE A 205 20.74 27.13 3.02
C PHE A 205 19.22 27.14 3.22
N CYS A 206 18.66 26.21 4.01
CA CYS A 206 17.22 26.10 4.16
C CYS A 206 16.63 27.12 5.14
N ASP A 207 17.33 27.47 6.22
CA ASP A 207 16.95 28.62 7.05
C ASP A 207 16.89 29.88 6.18
N ARG A 208 17.87 30.07 5.30
CA ARG A 208 17.87 31.19 4.34
C ARG A 208 16.78 31.07 3.29
N PHE A 209 16.53 29.89 2.73
CA PHE A 209 15.51 29.67 1.70
C PHE A 209 14.09 29.89 2.23
N LEU A 210 13.78 29.42 3.45
CA LEU A 210 12.53 29.74 4.14
C LEU A 210 12.42 31.24 4.42
N LEU A 211 13.50 31.91 4.86
CA LEU A 211 13.54 33.36 5.04
C LEU A 211 13.36 34.17 3.74
N GLU A 212 13.73 33.64 2.57
CA GLU A 212 13.39 34.27 1.28
C GLU A 212 11.93 33.98 0.87
N LEU A 213 11.40 32.76 1.14
CA LEU A 213 10.00 32.41 0.87
C LEU A 213 9.02 33.25 1.69
N ASP A 214 9.30 33.48 2.98
CA ASP A 214 8.47 34.29 3.89
C ASP A 214 8.36 35.78 3.49
N LYS A 215 9.23 36.28 2.59
CA LYS A 215 9.12 37.62 1.99
C LYS A 215 7.98 37.72 0.96
N HIS A 216 7.42 36.58 0.55
CA HIS A 216 6.34 36.48 -0.41
C HIS A 216 5.09 35.90 0.28
N GLU A 217 4.05 36.72 0.48
CA GLU A 217 2.82 36.31 1.21
C GLU A 217 2.16 35.04 0.64
N ALA A 218 2.35 34.75 -0.65
CA ALA A 218 1.89 33.51 -1.30
C ALA A 218 2.64 32.24 -0.86
N PHE A 219 3.86 32.37 -0.34
CA PHE A 219 4.73 31.27 0.12
C PHE A 219 5.08 31.37 1.61
N LYS A 220 4.49 32.32 2.33
CA LYS A 220 4.69 32.47 3.76
C LYS A 220 4.23 31.22 4.51
N ASP A 221 4.91 30.90 5.61
CA ASP A 221 4.73 29.66 6.37
C ASP A 221 4.97 28.37 5.55
N ALA A 222 5.64 28.47 4.38
CA ALA A 222 6.02 27.30 3.59
C ALA A 222 6.88 26.34 4.41
N PHE A 223 6.78 25.06 4.06
CA PHE A 223 7.30 24.00 4.91
C PHE A 223 7.63 22.74 4.14
N PHE A 224 8.66 22.03 4.59
CA PHE A 224 9.01 20.72 4.05
C PHE A 224 8.30 19.57 4.78
N CYS A 225 8.13 18.43 4.12
CA CYS A 225 7.64 17.17 4.70
C CYS A 225 8.45 16.01 4.12
N HIS A 226 8.70 15.01 4.94
CA HIS A 226 9.69 13.95 4.67
C HIS A 226 8.99 12.63 4.54
N GLU A 227 9.32 11.89 3.48
CA GLU A 227 8.81 10.55 3.28
C GLU A 227 9.98 9.63 2.91
N VAL A 228 10.36 8.79 3.86
CA VAL A 228 11.22 7.64 3.65
C VAL A 228 10.32 6.49 3.20
N ARG A 229 10.57 5.93 2.02
CA ARG A 229 9.73 4.92 1.36
C ARG A 229 10.62 3.86 0.71
N GLY A 230 10.16 2.61 0.69
CA GLY A 230 10.96 1.51 0.14
C GLY A 230 12.05 1.02 1.11
N VAL A 231 11.79 1.13 2.42
CA VAL A 231 12.49 0.39 3.48
C VAL A 231 11.82 -0.97 3.76
N LYS A 232 10.69 -1.26 3.08
CA LYS A 232 10.03 -2.57 3.07
C LYS A 232 11.04 -3.70 2.91
N ASN A 233 10.99 -4.67 3.82
CA ASN A 233 11.84 -5.85 3.83
C ASN A 233 13.33 -5.55 4.09
N ALA A 234 13.72 -4.31 4.37
CA ALA A 234 15.07 -3.91 4.76
C ALA A 234 15.23 -3.74 6.29
N SER A 235 14.16 -3.96 7.06
CA SER A 235 14.16 -3.95 8.53
C SER A 235 13.38 -5.14 9.11
N VAL A 236 13.48 -6.29 8.43
CA VAL A 236 12.85 -7.54 8.86
C VAL A 236 13.54 -8.06 10.12
N HIS A 237 12.76 -8.31 11.16
CA HIS A 237 13.24 -8.80 12.46
C HIS A 237 12.34 -9.88 13.06
N ASP A 238 12.86 -10.65 14.00
CA ASP A 238 12.07 -11.50 14.90
C ASP A 238 11.28 -10.62 15.88
N PRO A 239 9.93 -10.64 15.87
CA PRO A 239 9.10 -9.86 16.79
C PRO A 239 9.27 -10.27 18.27
N HIS A 240 9.80 -11.46 18.55
CA HIS A 240 10.09 -11.94 19.91
C HIS A 240 11.46 -11.48 20.43
N ASN A 241 12.33 -10.94 19.58
CA ASN A 241 13.68 -10.50 19.94
C ASN A 241 13.77 -8.96 20.03
N GLU A 242 13.89 -8.43 21.26
CA GLU A 242 13.97 -6.98 21.46
C GLU A 242 15.28 -6.34 20.96
N GLU A 243 16.37 -7.11 20.82
CA GLU A 243 17.67 -6.61 20.32
C GLU A 243 17.67 -6.52 18.78
N ASP A 244 17.27 -7.59 18.10
CA ASP A 244 17.11 -7.63 16.63
C ASP A 244 16.13 -6.54 16.14
N ARG A 245 15.04 -6.35 16.89
CA ARG A 245 14.07 -5.29 16.66
C ARG A 245 14.60 -3.87 16.89
N ALA A 246 15.54 -3.70 17.83
CA ALA A 246 16.22 -2.41 18.02
C ALA A 246 17.17 -2.12 16.86
N LEU A 247 17.96 -3.10 16.42
CA LEU A 247 18.83 -3.00 15.25
C LEU A 247 18.04 -2.69 13.96
N ALA A 248 16.89 -3.34 13.76
CA ALA A 248 16.00 -3.08 12.63
C ALA A 248 15.38 -1.67 12.67
N PHE A 249 15.08 -1.14 13.85
CA PHE A 249 14.63 0.25 14.01
C PHE A 249 15.75 1.26 13.72
N ASP A 250 16.97 0.99 14.19
CA ASP A 250 18.15 1.80 13.91
C ASP A 250 18.51 1.77 12.42
N GLU A 251 18.37 0.63 11.72
CA GLU A 251 18.53 0.57 10.26
C GLU A 251 17.43 1.37 9.53
N ALA A 252 16.16 1.20 9.91
CA ALA A 252 15.06 1.95 9.31
C ALA A 252 15.21 3.48 9.51
N THR A 253 15.77 3.89 10.66
CA THR A 253 15.96 5.30 11.02
C THR A 253 17.35 5.86 10.71
N ARG A 254 18.33 5.06 10.23
CA ARG A 254 19.75 5.44 10.04
C ARG A 254 20.02 6.74 9.28
N TRP A 255 19.08 7.08 8.39
CA TRP A 255 19.11 8.27 7.56
C TRP A 255 18.74 9.54 8.31
N ILE A 256 18.04 9.42 9.44
CA ILE A 256 17.47 10.49 10.25
C ILE A 256 18.45 10.79 11.39
N ASP A 257 18.79 12.06 11.55
CA ASP A 257 19.55 12.53 12.71
C ASP A 257 18.59 12.67 13.89
N SER A 258 18.63 11.67 14.76
CA SER A 258 17.82 11.58 15.98
C SER A 258 18.02 12.76 16.93
N GLY A 259 19.14 13.47 16.85
CA GLY A 259 19.43 14.69 17.62
C GLY A 259 18.85 15.97 17.01
N LYS A 260 18.38 15.94 15.76
CA LYS A 260 17.76 17.08 15.06
C LYS A 260 16.23 16.96 14.90
N ILE A 261 15.64 15.76 15.05
CA ILE A 261 14.18 15.60 15.09
C ILE A 261 13.59 15.85 16.48
N ASN A 262 12.30 16.18 16.50
CA ASN A 262 11.43 15.79 17.62
C ASN A 262 10.72 14.48 17.25
N PRO A 263 11.02 13.33 17.89
CA PRO A 263 10.33 12.06 17.62
C PRO A 263 8.81 12.08 17.85
N SER A 264 8.27 13.10 18.52
CA SER A 264 6.81 13.29 18.66
C SER A 264 6.12 13.80 17.38
N ASP A 265 6.86 14.38 16.44
CA ASP A 265 6.30 14.97 15.21
C ASP A 265 6.53 14.07 13.98
N TRP A 266 7.14 12.90 14.21
CA TRP A 266 7.45 11.88 13.22
C TRP A 266 6.61 10.63 13.46
N TYR A 267 6.27 9.92 12.39
CA TYR A 267 5.53 8.65 12.42
C TYR A 267 6.23 7.61 11.56
N ILE A 268 6.13 6.35 11.97
CA ILE A 268 6.64 5.17 11.28
C ILE A 268 5.52 4.14 11.14
N ASP A 269 5.50 3.43 10.01
CA ASP A 269 4.63 2.28 9.82
C ASP A 269 5.34 1.02 10.34
N ALA A 270 4.91 0.55 11.51
CA ALA A 270 5.38 -0.69 12.11
C ALA A 270 4.41 -1.82 11.74
N ALA A 271 4.93 -2.94 11.25
CA ALA A 271 4.13 -4.07 10.78
C ALA A 271 4.55 -5.40 11.41
N LEU A 272 3.59 -6.32 11.48
CA LEU A 272 3.79 -7.75 11.67
C LEU A 272 3.23 -8.51 10.47
N GLU A 273 3.95 -9.52 10.01
CA GLU A 273 3.51 -10.47 8.99
C GLU A 273 3.41 -11.89 9.56
N VAL A 274 2.40 -12.64 9.13
CA VAL A 274 2.29 -14.09 9.34
C VAL A 274 2.46 -14.82 8.03
N HIS A 275 3.31 -15.84 8.04
CA HIS A 275 3.80 -16.55 6.88
C HIS A 275 3.95 -18.05 7.20
N SER A 276 3.77 -18.91 6.19
CA SER A 276 4.15 -20.33 6.21
C SER A 276 4.43 -20.76 4.76
N PRO A 277 5.46 -21.59 4.50
CA PRO A 277 5.76 -22.05 3.15
C PRO A 277 4.60 -22.76 2.47
N GLY A 278 4.45 -22.58 1.15
CA GLY A 278 3.42 -23.16 0.29
C GLY A 278 2.00 -22.58 0.47
N MET A 279 1.81 -21.55 1.29
CA MET A 279 0.49 -21.08 1.72
C MET A 279 0.23 -19.59 1.42
N VAL A 280 -1.04 -19.25 1.26
CA VAL A 280 -1.55 -17.86 1.25
C VAL A 280 -2.42 -17.65 2.49
N TRP A 281 -2.10 -16.63 3.29
CA TRP A 281 -2.76 -16.29 4.56
C TRP A 281 -3.70 -15.10 4.44
N HIS A 282 -4.92 -15.23 4.97
CA HIS A 282 -5.92 -14.16 5.00
C HIS A 282 -6.42 -13.86 6.41
N TRP A 283 -6.75 -12.59 6.63
CA TRP A 283 -7.46 -12.12 7.81
C TRP A 283 -8.95 -12.44 7.72
N LEU A 284 -9.50 -13.02 8.78
CA LEU A 284 -10.93 -13.25 8.89
C LEU A 284 -11.64 -11.94 9.26
N GLU A 285 -12.75 -11.62 8.58
CA GLU A 285 -13.52 -10.37 8.76
C GLU A 285 -13.99 -10.16 10.23
N THR A 286 -14.20 -11.28 10.92
CA THR A 286 -14.55 -11.40 12.35
C THR A 286 -13.41 -11.06 13.33
N ALA A 287 -12.15 -11.02 12.87
CA ALA A 287 -10.97 -10.72 13.69
C ALA A 287 -10.80 -9.22 13.99
N ARG A 288 -11.36 -8.35 13.14
CA ARG A 288 -11.18 -6.90 13.15
C ARG A 288 -11.37 -6.20 14.52
N PRO A 289 -12.38 -6.52 15.36
CA PRO A 289 -12.49 -5.94 16.71
C PRO A 289 -11.29 -6.24 17.61
N GLU A 290 -10.72 -7.45 17.50
CA GLU A 290 -9.56 -7.90 18.25
C GLU A 290 -8.27 -7.27 17.71
N LEU A 291 -8.10 -7.22 16.39
CA LEU A 291 -6.98 -6.53 15.75
C LEU A 291 -6.93 -5.05 16.15
N ILE A 292 -8.07 -4.34 16.13
CA ILE A 292 -8.16 -2.95 16.60
C ILE A 292 -7.81 -2.84 18.09
N LYS A 293 -8.23 -3.80 18.92
CA LYS A 293 -7.88 -3.84 20.36
C LYS A 293 -6.39 -4.15 20.59
N THR A 294 -5.74 -4.91 19.72
CA THR A 294 -4.31 -5.22 19.77
C THR A 294 -3.45 -4.06 19.30
N ALA A 295 -3.87 -3.31 18.28
CA ALA A 295 -3.25 -2.03 17.93
C ALA A 295 -3.41 -1.00 19.05
N LEU A 296 -4.58 -0.95 19.70
CA LEU A 296 -4.94 0.09 20.67
C LEU A 296 -5.10 -0.47 22.10
N PRO A 297 -4.00 -0.88 22.76
CA PRO A 297 -4.06 -1.50 24.08
C PRO A 297 -4.66 -0.59 25.16
N SER A 298 -4.60 0.74 25.05
CA SER A 298 -5.25 1.67 25.98
C SER A 298 -6.79 1.70 25.87
N VAL A 299 -7.35 1.23 24.76
CA VAL A 299 -8.77 1.38 24.42
C VAL A 299 -9.61 0.22 24.99
N PRO A 300 -10.74 0.48 25.68
CA PRO A 300 -11.63 -0.59 26.14
C PRO A 300 -12.15 -1.47 25.00
N ALA A 301 -12.31 -2.78 25.24
CA ALA A 301 -12.68 -3.75 24.20
C ALA A 301 -14.01 -3.40 23.49
N GLU A 302 -15.02 -2.96 24.25
CA GLU A 302 -16.29 -2.45 23.72
C GLU A 302 -16.10 -1.30 22.73
N ARG A 303 -15.16 -0.39 23.01
CA ARG A 303 -14.86 0.78 22.17
C ARG A 303 -14.06 0.40 20.93
N ALA A 304 -13.23 -0.65 20.99
CA ALA A 304 -12.59 -1.24 19.82
C ALA A 304 -13.61 -1.94 18.91
N ALA A 305 -14.57 -2.67 19.48
CA ALA A 305 -15.69 -3.30 18.75
C ALA A 305 -16.64 -2.26 18.13
N ALA A 306 -16.91 -1.15 18.81
CA ALA A 306 -17.64 -0.01 18.24
C ALA A 306 -16.85 0.65 17.09
N ALA A 307 -15.53 0.77 17.21
CA ALA A 307 -14.67 1.31 16.15
C ALA A 307 -14.65 0.41 14.89
N ALA A 308 -14.64 -0.91 15.06
CA ALA A 308 -14.69 -1.90 13.97
C ALA A 308 -15.88 -1.74 13.02
N ASN A 309 -16.98 -1.15 13.51
CA ASN A 309 -18.23 -0.91 12.79
C ASN A 309 -18.48 0.59 12.52
N SER A 310 -17.47 1.44 12.71
CA SER A 310 -17.58 2.88 12.50
C SER A 310 -17.38 3.27 11.03
N THR A 311 -17.93 4.41 10.62
CA THR A 311 -17.76 5.01 9.28
C THR A 311 -16.33 5.45 8.94
N LYS A 312 -15.36 5.13 9.80
CA LYS A 312 -13.90 5.33 9.58
C LYS A 312 -13.16 4.05 9.24
N VAL A 313 -13.85 2.90 9.26
CA VAL A 313 -13.35 1.63 8.75
C VAL A 313 -13.71 1.51 7.28
N TYR A 314 -12.72 1.22 6.45
CA TYR A 314 -12.89 0.69 5.11
C TYR A 314 -12.56 -0.80 5.18
N VAL A 315 -13.51 -1.66 4.79
CA VAL A 315 -13.34 -3.12 4.77
C VAL A 315 -12.98 -3.53 3.34
N ASP A 316 -11.90 -4.30 3.20
CA ASP A 316 -11.33 -4.72 1.94
C ASP A 316 -11.50 -6.24 1.80
N HIS A 317 -12.70 -6.66 1.39
CA HIS A 317 -13.02 -8.08 1.16
C HIS A 317 -12.22 -8.66 -0.01
N CYS A 318 -11.68 -9.86 0.16
CA CYS A 318 -10.84 -10.53 -0.82
C CYS A 318 -11.67 -11.49 -1.71
N ALA A 319 -11.38 -11.56 -3.01
CA ALA A 319 -11.96 -12.53 -3.97
C ALA A 319 -13.50 -12.70 -3.95
N GLN A 320 -14.27 -11.69 -3.51
CA GLN A 320 -15.72 -11.78 -3.22
C GLN A 320 -16.11 -12.74 -2.06
N LEU A 321 -15.13 -13.34 -1.39
CA LEU A 321 -15.29 -14.16 -0.19
C LEU A 321 -15.42 -13.26 1.03
N TYR A 322 -16.65 -12.89 1.40
CA TYR A 322 -16.91 -11.90 2.46
C TYR A 322 -16.25 -12.20 3.82
N ASP A 323 -16.08 -13.48 4.16
CA ASP A 323 -15.35 -13.95 5.34
C ASP A 323 -13.87 -13.52 5.39
N LEU A 324 -13.26 -13.26 4.23
CA LEU A 324 -11.86 -12.85 4.08
C LEU A 324 -11.81 -11.35 3.87
N ALA A 325 -11.28 -10.61 4.84
CA ALA A 325 -11.25 -9.15 4.75
C ALA A 325 -10.03 -8.53 5.42
N GLY A 326 -9.29 -7.74 4.63
CA GLY A 326 -8.46 -6.67 5.17
C GLY A 326 -9.32 -5.51 5.69
N PHE A 327 -8.71 -4.57 6.39
CA PHE A 327 -9.35 -3.30 6.70
C PHE A 327 -8.36 -2.16 6.90
N ARG A 328 -8.85 -0.94 6.70
CA ARG A 328 -8.14 0.31 6.96
C ARG A 328 -8.96 1.16 7.92
N LEU A 329 -8.34 1.69 8.97
CA LEU A 329 -9.01 2.51 9.98
C LEU A 329 -8.19 3.77 10.34
N GLU A 330 -8.80 4.94 10.16
CA GLU A 330 -8.29 6.19 10.73
C GLU A 330 -8.57 6.26 12.24
N THR A 331 -7.52 6.39 13.05
CA THR A 331 -7.62 6.40 14.53
C THR A 331 -7.44 7.77 15.23
N PRO A 332 -7.61 8.97 14.62
CA PRO A 332 -7.06 10.23 15.13
C PRO A 332 -7.59 10.67 16.50
N ALA A 333 -8.76 10.19 16.93
CA ALA A 333 -9.31 10.43 18.26
C ALA A 333 -9.18 9.23 19.20
N ILE A 334 -9.26 8.00 18.68
CA ILE A 334 -9.29 6.76 19.47
C ILE A 334 -7.88 6.28 19.85
N GLY A 335 -6.91 6.39 18.94
CA GLY A 335 -5.48 6.07 19.18
C GLY A 335 -4.66 7.22 19.75
N LYS A 336 -5.29 8.29 20.28
CA LYS A 336 -4.58 9.47 20.82
C LYS A 336 -3.67 9.14 22.01
N LEU A 337 -4.01 8.09 22.77
CA LEU A 337 -3.19 7.59 23.88
C LEU A 337 -2.03 6.76 23.34
N ASP A 338 -2.32 5.71 22.57
CA ASP A 338 -1.34 4.77 21.97
C ASP A 338 -0.46 5.39 20.86
N LYS A 339 -0.72 6.64 20.48
CA LYS A 339 -0.02 7.42 19.43
C LYS A 339 -0.15 6.89 18.01
N ILE A 340 -1.07 5.97 17.77
CA ILE A 340 -1.40 5.43 16.44
C ILE A 340 -2.40 6.34 15.73
N LYS A 341 -2.13 6.66 14.46
CA LYS A 341 -2.96 7.50 13.58
C LYS A 341 -3.79 6.69 12.56
N TYR A 342 -3.31 5.52 12.19
CA TYR A 342 -3.87 4.70 11.13
C TYR A 342 -3.54 3.22 11.38
N ILE A 343 -4.47 2.34 11.06
CA ILE A 343 -4.33 0.88 11.08
C ILE A 343 -4.61 0.36 9.67
N ASN A 344 -3.80 -0.57 9.20
CA ASN A 344 -3.84 -1.17 7.87
C ASN A 344 -3.64 -2.69 8.00
N VAL A 345 -4.61 -3.48 7.54
CA VAL A 345 -4.60 -4.94 7.66
C VAL A 345 -4.93 -5.52 6.29
N TYR A 346 -4.04 -6.35 5.73
CA TYR A 346 -4.15 -6.86 4.37
C TYR A 346 -3.39 -8.18 4.14
N THR A 347 -3.61 -8.84 3.01
CA THR A 347 -2.78 -9.95 2.51
C THR A 347 -1.80 -9.44 1.44
N THR A 348 -0.61 -10.05 1.33
CA THR A 348 0.43 -9.64 0.36
C THR A 348 0.29 -10.27 -1.03
N ASP A 349 -0.70 -11.14 -1.25
CA ASP A 349 -1.15 -11.67 -2.53
C ASP A 349 -1.33 -10.58 -3.61
N LYS A 350 -1.81 -9.40 -3.20
CA LYS A 350 -1.88 -8.19 -4.04
C LYS A 350 -0.58 -7.85 -4.80
N THR A 351 0.59 -8.33 -4.36
CA THR A 351 1.88 -8.06 -5.01
C THR A 351 1.91 -8.47 -6.48
N SER A 352 1.27 -9.58 -6.87
CA SER A 352 1.23 -10.05 -8.26
C SER A 352 0.36 -9.21 -9.19
N SER A 353 -0.60 -8.46 -8.64
CA SER A 353 -1.59 -7.67 -9.40
C SER A 353 -1.46 -6.16 -9.23
N TYR A 354 -0.82 -5.69 -8.16
CA TYR A 354 -0.72 -4.28 -7.81
C TYR A 354 0.30 -3.51 -8.67
N ALA A 355 -0.17 -2.50 -9.40
CA ALA A 355 0.68 -1.53 -10.08
C ALA A 355 0.27 -0.09 -9.76
N LEU A 356 1.27 0.79 -9.65
CA LEU A 356 1.06 2.25 -9.53
C LEU A 356 0.66 2.91 -10.86
N HIS A 357 0.83 2.22 -11.99
CA HIS A 357 0.43 2.64 -13.33
C HIS A 357 -0.74 1.78 -13.84
N LYS A 358 -1.52 2.28 -14.81
CA LYS A 358 -2.63 1.51 -15.39
C LYS A 358 -2.09 0.33 -16.23
N ASN A 359 -2.26 -0.89 -15.74
CA ASN A 359 -1.98 -2.17 -16.41
C ASN A 359 -3.29 -2.95 -16.66
N CYS A 360 -3.21 -4.26 -16.96
CA CYS A 360 -4.36 -5.15 -17.14
C CYS A 360 -5.22 -5.28 -15.88
N PHE A 361 -4.63 -5.37 -14.69
CA PHE A 361 -5.33 -5.44 -13.39
C PHE A 361 -6.08 -4.14 -12.97
N CYS A 362 -6.23 -3.18 -13.88
CA CYS A 362 -6.97 -1.95 -13.62
C CYS A 362 -8.49 -2.19 -13.54
N ARG A 363 -9.22 -1.22 -12.97
CA ARG A 363 -10.69 -1.24 -13.03
C ARG A 363 -11.19 -0.96 -14.44
N HIS A 364 -11.61 -2.02 -15.12
CA HIS A 364 -12.35 -1.96 -16.39
C HIS A 364 -13.70 -1.25 -16.30
N ARG A 365 -14.20 -0.80 -17.45
CA ARG A 365 -15.46 -0.05 -17.60
C ARG A 365 -16.46 -0.81 -18.47
N ALA A 366 -17.76 -0.70 -18.20
CA ALA A 366 -18.80 -1.32 -19.02
C ALA A 366 -18.77 -0.90 -20.51
N SER A 367 -18.20 0.27 -20.84
CA SER A 367 -17.95 0.71 -22.22
C SER A 367 -16.88 -0.11 -22.97
N GLU A 368 -16.03 -0.84 -22.25
CA GLU A 368 -14.96 -1.68 -22.81
C GLU A 368 -15.51 -3.05 -23.26
N LEU A 369 -16.73 -3.42 -22.83
CA LEU A 369 -17.52 -4.55 -23.35
C LEU A 369 -18.14 -4.28 -24.74
N LEU A 370 -17.92 -3.09 -25.32
CA LEU A 370 -18.33 -2.77 -26.68
C LEU A 370 -17.24 -3.21 -27.68
N PRO A 371 -17.56 -3.51 -28.95
CA PRO A 371 -16.61 -4.11 -29.90
C PRO A 371 -15.27 -3.38 -30.06
N LYS A 372 -15.22 -2.06 -29.85
CA LYS A 372 -13.97 -1.26 -29.90
C LYS A 372 -13.05 -1.41 -28.68
N GLY A 373 -13.57 -1.92 -27.56
CA GLY A 373 -12.80 -2.23 -26.35
C GLY A 373 -12.55 -3.72 -26.16
N MET A 374 -13.41 -4.58 -26.73
CA MET A 374 -13.40 -6.02 -26.49
C MET A 374 -12.06 -6.69 -26.79
N GLU A 375 -11.40 -6.36 -27.91
CA GLU A 375 -10.07 -6.89 -28.26
C GLU A 375 -9.03 -6.60 -27.17
N ARG A 376 -9.04 -5.38 -26.62
CA ARG A 376 -8.13 -5.01 -25.54
C ARG A 376 -8.50 -5.69 -24.23
N LEU A 377 -9.80 -5.80 -23.92
CA LEU A 377 -10.29 -6.46 -22.71
C LEU A 377 -9.98 -7.96 -22.70
N LEU A 378 -10.14 -8.65 -23.83
CA LEU A 378 -9.74 -10.05 -24.00
C LEU A 378 -8.25 -10.22 -23.74
N LYS A 379 -7.40 -9.37 -24.35
CA LYS A 379 -5.96 -9.39 -24.07
C LYS A 379 -5.62 -9.07 -22.61
N ASP A 380 -6.29 -8.11 -21.99
CA ASP A 380 -6.09 -7.82 -20.56
C ASP A 380 -6.46 -9.03 -19.69
N VAL A 381 -7.50 -9.79 -20.05
CA VAL A 381 -7.87 -11.05 -19.40
C VAL A 381 -6.84 -12.16 -19.65
N GLU A 382 -6.35 -12.35 -20.87
CA GLU A 382 -5.26 -13.29 -21.19
C GLU A 382 -3.98 -12.99 -20.39
N ASP A 383 -3.58 -11.71 -20.35
CA ASP A 383 -2.41 -11.25 -19.59
C ASP A 383 -2.60 -11.43 -18.07
N MET A 384 -3.83 -11.30 -17.53
CA MET A 384 -4.15 -11.61 -16.13
C MET A 384 -4.14 -13.12 -15.85
N SER A 385 -4.79 -13.94 -16.67
CA SER A 385 -4.84 -15.40 -16.52
C SER A 385 -3.46 -16.03 -16.55
N ARG A 386 -2.55 -15.55 -17.41
CA ARG A 386 -1.15 -16.00 -17.43
C ARG A 386 -0.44 -15.70 -16.11
N VAL A 387 -0.63 -14.51 -15.53
CA VAL A 387 -0.01 -14.13 -14.25
C VAL A 387 -0.54 -14.98 -13.09
N PHE A 388 -1.84 -15.26 -13.03
CA PHE A 388 -2.38 -16.17 -12.01
C PHE A 388 -1.91 -17.62 -12.21
N GLY A 389 -1.86 -18.12 -13.46
CA GLY A 389 -1.28 -19.43 -13.77
C GLY A 389 0.20 -19.56 -13.41
N GLN A 390 0.98 -18.48 -13.53
CA GLN A 390 2.35 -18.42 -13.04
C GLN A 390 2.41 -18.42 -11.51
N CYS A 391 1.48 -17.71 -10.83
CA CYS A 391 1.41 -17.71 -9.36
C CYS A 391 0.99 -19.07 -8.77
N SER A 392 0.19 -19.87 -9.46
CA SER A 392 -0.15 -21.26 -9.07
C SER A 392 0.92 -22.29 -9.42
N GLY A 393 2.02 -21.89 -10.08
CA GLY A 393 3.09 -22.80 -10.53
C GLY A 393 2.75 -23.59 -11.82
N ALA A 394 1.61 -23.34 -12.45
CA ALA A 394 1.13 -24.06 -13.64
C ALA A 394 1.40 -23.32 -14.97
N GLY A 395 2.13 -22.20 -14.94
CA GLY A 395 2.11 -21.19 -16.00
C GLY A 395 3.17 -21.28 -17.09
N ASP A 396 4.10 -22.24 -17.05
CA ASP A 396 5.25 -22.34 -17.97
C ASP A 396 5.64 -23.81 -18.22
N PRO A 397 5.99 -24.23 -19.46
CA PRO A 397 6.51 -25.58 -19.72
C PRO A 397 7.84 -25.92 -19.02
N ASP A 398 8.63 -24.94 -18.57
CA ASP A 398 9.79 -25.16 -17.69
C ASP A 398 9.38 -25.31 -16.19
N ALA A 399 8.21 -25.89 -15.93
CA ALA A 399 7.51 -25.93 -14.63
C ALA A 399 8.33 -26.49 -13.45
N ASP A 400 9.29 -27.38 -13.71
CA ASP A 400 10.17 -28.01 -12.70
C ASP A 400 11.02 -26.99 -11.88
N LEU A 401 11.00 -25.70 -12.26
CA LEU A 401 11.75 -24.61 -11.62
C LEU A 401 10.88 -23.45 -11.07
N MET A 402 9.55 -23.48 -11.19
CA MET A 402 8.69 -22.40 -10.67
C MET A 402 8.12 -22.71 -9.28
N GLU A 403 8.56 -21.95 -8.28
CA GLU A 403 7.95 -21.93 -6.94
C GLU A 403 6.58 -21.23 -6.98
N VAL A 404 5.60 -21.76 -6.24
CA VAL A 404 4.27 -21.16 -6.11
C VAL A 404 4.34 -19.82 -5.35
N GLN A 405 3.56 -18.82 -5.78
CA GLN A 405 3.58 -17.50 -5.14
C GLN A 405 2.86 -17.56 -3.78
N GLU A 406 3.62 -17.43 -2.71
CA GLU A 406 3.10 -17.39 -1.34
C GLU A 406 2.45 -16.05 -0.99
N GLY A 407 1.68 -16.00 0.09
CA GLY A 407 1.05 -14.76 0.57
C GLY A 407 1.00 -14.66 2.09
N CYS A 408 1.50 -13.55 2.61
CA CYS A 408 1.54 -13.24 4.04
C CYS A 408 0.30 -12.45 4.47
N ALA A 409 -0.18 -12.69 5.69
CA ALA A 409 -1.16 -11.82 6.33
C ALA A 409 -0.42 -10.72 7.12
N ARG A 410 -0.52 -9.47 6.67
CA ARG A 410 0.17 -8.30 7.26
C ARG A 410 -0.79 -7.42 8.06
N PHE A 411 -0.37 -7.00 9.24
CA PHE A 411 -1.02 -6.04 10.11
C PHE A 411 -0.01 -4.92 10.42
N GLU A 412 -0.37 -3.70 10.06
CA GLU A 412 0.51 -2.54 9.98
C GLU A 412 -0.16 -1.33 10.67
N VAL A 413 0.60 -0.58 11.45
CA VAL A 413 0.10 0.58 12.21
C VAL A 413 1.02 1.79 12.05
N ARG A 414 0.44 2.94 11.71
CA ARG A 414 1.16 4.21 11.67
C ARG A 414 1.25 4.80 13.07
N VAL A 415 2.38 4.60 13.72
CA VAL A 415 2.65 5.02 15.10
C VAL A 415 3.68 6.14 15.15
N ARG A 416 3.59 7.00 16.17
CA ARG A 416 4.57 8.05 16.45
C ARG A 416 5.94 7.43 16.76
N LEU A 417 7.02 8.04 16.27
CA LEU A 417 8.35 7.42 16.24
C LEU A 417 8.86 7.03 17.64
N ASP A 418 8.59 7.85 18.66
CA ASP A 418 8.95 7.57 20.07
C ASP A 418 8.24 6.35 20.69
N LYS A 419 7.27 5.74 19.99
CA LYS A 419 6.52 4.56 20.43
C LYS A 419 6.69 3.36 19.48
N ALA A 420 7.54 3.47 18.46
CA ALA A 420 7.78 2.42 17.47
C ALA A 420 8.17 1.08 18.11
N LEU A 421 9.17 1.09 19.00
CA LEU A 421 9.68 -0.09 19.71
C LEU A 421 8.70 -0.66 20.75
N ASP A 422 7.74 0.12 21.25
CA ASP A 422 6.73 -0.36 22.21
C ASP A 422 5.49 -0.97 21.52
N THR A 423 5.26 -0.61 20.27
CA THR A 423 3.98 -0.84 19.57
C THR A 423 4.01 -2.13 18.78
N LEU A 424 2.87 -2.84 18.72
CA LEU A 424 2.66 -4.03 17.88
C LEU A 424 3.81 -5.06 18.00
N LYS A 425 4.25 -5.37 19.23
CA LYS A 425 5.41 -6.25 19.46
C LYS A 425 5.23 -7.65 18.86
N VAL A 426 4.06 -8.25 19.05
CA VAL A 426 3.74 -9.64 18.64
C VAL A 426 2.22 -9.80 18.48
N LEU A 427 1.76 -10.73 17.64
CA LEU A 427 0.34 -11.09 17.57
C LEU A 427 -0.04 -12.00 18.76
N PRO A 428 -1.13 -11.70 19.48
CA PRO A 428 -1.69 -12.63 20.45
C PRO A 428 -2.07 -13.96 19.80
N GLU A 429 -1.74 -15.07 20.47
CA GLU A 429 -2.02 -16.43 20.00
C GLU A 429 -3.50 -16.67 19.64
N ARG A 430 -4.42 -15.95 20.30
CA ARG A 430 -5.85 -15.99 19.99
C ARG A 430 -6.18 -15.46 18.60
N ILE A 431 -5.44 -14.46 18.10
CA ILE A 431 -5.53 -13.99 16.71
C ILE A 431 -4.93 -15.04 15.77
N LEU A 432 -3.75 -15.57 16.10
CA LEU A 432 -3.07 -16.57 15.28
C LEU A 432 -3.89 -17.85 15.07
N ARG A 433 -4.73 -18.23 16.04
CA ARG A 433 -5.65 -19.39 15.95
C ARG A 433 -7.04 -19.09 15.39
N ASN A 434 -7.60 -17.89 15.61
CA ASN A 434 -9.03 -17.62 15.35
C ASN A 434 -9.31 -16.41 14.45
N GLY A 435 -8.29 -15.59 14.18
CA GLY A 435 -8.39 -14.38 13.35
C GLY A 435 -7.73 -14.50 11.97
N LEU A 436 -7.07 -15.63 11.71
CA LEU A 436 -6.37 -15.95 10.48
C LEU A 436 -6.89 -17.26 9.88
N ILE A 437 -6.74 -17.39 8.56
CA ILE A 437 -7.02 -18.59 7.79
C ILE A 437 -6.03 -18.69 6.62
N CYS A 438 -5.85 -19.87 6.06
CA CYS A 438 -4.85 -20.12 5.02
C CYS A 438 -5.28 -21.20 4.01
N TYR A 439 -4.80 -21.05 2.79
CA TYR A 439 -5.00 -21.99 1.68
C TYR A 439 -3.64 -22.38 1.08
N PRO A 440 -3.50 -23.59 0.49
CA PRO A 440 -2.37 -23.88 -0.39
C PRO A 440 -2.32 -22.88 -1.55
N ALA A 441 -1.15 -22.38 -1.92
CA ALA A 441 -1.03 -21.36 -2.96
C ALA A 441 -1.61 -21.80 -4.32
N GLU A 442 -1.39 -23.05 -4.73
CA GLU A 442 -1.96 -23.67 -5.96
C GLU A 442 -3.50 -23.84 -5.95
N VAL A 443 -4.15 -23.53 -4.83
CA VAL A 443 -5.62 -23.48 -4.68
C VAL A 443 -6.15 -22.04 -4.54
N TRP A 444 -5.29 -21.08 -4.22
CA TRP A 444 -5.65 -19.66 -4.14
C TRP A 444 -5.58 -18.95 -5.51
N TRP A 445 -4.63 -19.37 -6.35
CA TRP A 445 -4.32 -18.80 -7.66
C TRP A 445 -4.97 -19.55 -8.82
#